data_AF-A0A101RQB2-F1
#
_entry.id   AF-A0A101RQB2-F1
#
_cell.length_a   1.000
_cell.length_b   1.000
_cell.length_c   1.000
_cell.angle_alpha   90.00
_cell.angle_beta   90.00
_cell.angle_gamma   90.00
#
_symmetry.space_group_name_H-M   'P 1'
#
loop_
_entity.id
_entity.type
_entity.pdbx_description
1 polymer ?
#
loop_
_entity_poly.entity_id
_entity_poly.type
_entity_poly.pdbx_seq_one_letter_code
_entity_poly.pdbx_strand_id
1 'polypeptide(L)'
;MRALVDRGLPQDVIDVHAGCRYYSVIELEQLGDFDLLELRDRLESVVWVSDEEFAAYGLSPEGIAELRRWALEWESDLGLRILEDYDEPEDADD
;
A
#
# COMPACT_ATOMS: atom_id res chain seq x y z
N MET A 1 5.33 7.09 2.73
CA MET A 1 5.39 5.91 3.61
C MET A 1 4.80 6.18 4.98
N ARG A 2 5.50 6.84 5.92
CA ARG A 2 4.94 7.10 7.27
C ARG A 2 3.55 7.75 7.25
N ALA A 3 3.38 8.82 6.46
CA ALA A 3 2.09 9.47 6.30
C ALA A 3 0.97 8.52 5.81
N LEU A 4 1.26 7.67 4.82
CA LEU A 4 0.30 6.68 4.32
C LEU A 4 -0.12 5.73 5.44
N VAL A 5 0.84 5.19 6.19
CA VAL A 5 0.57 4.26 7.29
C VAL A 5 -0.17 4.94 8.44
N ASP A 6 0.21 6.16 8.81
CA ASP A 6 -0.37 6.85 9.97
C ASP A 6 -1.80 7.31 9.70
N ARG A 7 -2.04 7.99 8.58
CA ARG A 7 -3.31 8.70 8.29
C ARG A 7 -4.09 8.17 7.09
N GLY A 8 -3.42 7.55 6.11
CA GLY A 8 -4.09 6.90 4.96
C GLY A 8 -4.97 7.83 4.12
N LEU A 9 -4.65 9.13 4.02
CA LEU A 9 -5.47 10.04 3.23
C LEU A 9 -5.25 9.82 1.73
N PRO A 10 -6.21 10.17 0.86
CA PRO A 10 -6.05 10.02 -0.59
C PRO A 10 -4.75 10.66 -1.12
N GLN A 11 -4.38 11.83 -0.60
CA GLN A 11 -3.12 12.51 -0.95
C GLN A 11 -1.88 11.66 -0.62
N ASP A 12 -1.88 10.93 0.48
CA ASP A 12 -0.73 10.12 0.90
C ASP A 12 -0.50 8.94 -0.03
N VAL A 13 -1.60 8.33 -0.47
CA VAL A 13 -1.60 7.25 -1.45
C VAL A 13 -1.05 7.76 -2.77
N ILE A 14 -1.52 8.93 -3.23
CA ILE A 14 -1.05 9.59 -4.45
C ILE A 14 0.45 9.90 -4.38
N ASP A 15 0.92 10.47 -3.27
CA ASP A 15 2.32 10.85 -3.09
C ASP A 15 3.24 9.62 -3.11
N VAL A 16 2.83 8.51 -2.49
CA VAL A 16 3.59 7.25 -2.53
C VAL A 16 3.58 6.65 -3.93
N HIS A 17 2.42 6.61 -4.60
CA HIS A 17 2.32 6.11 -5.98
C HIS A 17 3.18 6.91 -6.96
N ALA A 18 3.25 8.23 -6.81
CA ALA A 18 4.15 9.07 -7.59
C ALA A 18 5.62 8.71 -7.37
N GLY A 19 5.98 8.33 -6.14
CA GLY A 19 7.30 7.82 -5.76
C GLY A 19 7.66 6.49 -6.43
N CYS A 20 6.67 5.65 -6.78
CA CYS A 20 6.89 4.37 -7.47
C CYS A 20 7.48 4.51 -8.88
N ARG A 21 7.56 5.73 -9.43
CA ARG A 21 8.30 6.01 -10.66
C ARG A 21 9.82 5.92 -10.49
N TYR A 22 10.31 6.02 -9.26
CA TYR A 22 11.72 6.07 -8.92
C TYR A 22 12.17 4.92 -8.03
N TYR A 23 11.23 4.36 -7.25
CA TYR A 23 11.49 3.31 -6.28
C TYR A 23 10.51 2.15 -6.50
N SER A 24 10.98 0.92 -6.33
CA SER A 24 10.09 -0.23 -6.20
C SER A 24 9.31 -0.17 -4.87
N VAL A 25 8.21 -0.92 -4.79
CA VAL A 25 7.43 -1.05 -3.54
C VAL A 25 8.28 -1.61 -2.39
N ILE A 26 9.19 -2.55 -2.67
CA ILE A 26 10.13 -3.11 -1.70
C ILE A 26 11.13 -2.06 -1.18
N GLU A 27 11.64 -1.19 -2.05
CA GLU A 27 12.50 -0.09 -1.60
C GLU A 27 11.72 0.91 -0.75
N LEU A 28 10.45 1.17 -1.07
CA LEU A 28 9.59 2.03 -0.27
C LEU A 28 9.29 1.43 1.11
N GLU A 29 9.09 0.11 1.20
CA GLU A 29 8.97 -0.62 2.47
C GLU A 29 10.17 -0.37 3.38
N GLN A 30 11.38 -0.47 2.83
CA GLN A 30 12.64 -0.31 3.57
C GLN A 30 12.92 1.13 4.04
N LEU A 31 12.23 2.13 3.48
CA LEU A 31 12.43 3.54 3.84
C LEU A 31 11.68 3.97 5.11
N GLY A 32 10.83 3.11 5.68
CA GLY A 32 10.11 3.42 6.91
C GLY A 32 10.19 2.31 7.94
N ASP A 33 9.83 2.68 9.17
CA ASP A 33 9.78 1.78 10.33
C ASP A 33 8.31 1.58 10.74
N PHE A 34 7.61 0.70 10.04
CA PHE A 34 6.17 0.47 10.22
C PHE A 34 5.82 -1.00 10.02
N ASP A 35 4.65 -1.39 10.52
CA ASP A 35 4.12 -2.74 10.36
C ASP A 35 3.57 -2.94 8.94
N LEU A 36 3.94 -4.06 8.30
CA LEU A 36 3.44 -4.45 6.98
C LEU A 36 1.93 -4.75 7.00
N LEU A 37 1.39 -5.24 8.11
CA LEU A 37 -0.04 -5.45 8.27
C LEU A 37 -0.80 -4.12 8.27
N GLU A 38 -0.30 -3.12 9.01
CA GLU A 38 -0.90 -1.78 8.98
C GLU A 38 -0.84 -1.15 7.59
N LEU A 39 0.29 -1.31 6.88
CA LEU A 39 0.41 -0.85 5.50
C LEU A 39 -0.62 -1.53 4.59
N ARG A 40 -0.78 -2.84 4.71
CA ARG A 40 -1.75 -3.62 3.93
C ARG A 40 -3.18 -3.11 4.16
N ASP A 41 -3.58 -2.91 5.41
CA ASP A 41 -4.91 -2.39 5.75
C ASP A 41 -5.14 -0.99 5.15
N ARG A 42 -4.10 -0.13 5.12
CA ARG A 42 -4.20 1.17 4.47
C ARG A 42 -4.34 1.07 2.95
N LEU A 43 -3.64 0.14 2.31
CA LEU A 43 -3.77 -0.11 0.87
C LEU A 43 -5.15 -0.69 0.52
N GLU A 44 -5.68 -1.60 1.34
CA GLU A 44 -7.05 -2.12 1.18
C GLU A 44 -8.08 -0.96 1.25
N SER A 45 -7.86 0.02 2.12
CA SER A 45 -8.78 1.15 2.26
C SER A 45 -8.93 2.00 0.98
N VAL A 46 -7.94 1.97 0.08
CA VAL A 46 -7.89 2.75 -1.17
C VAL A 46 -9.06 2.42 -2.08
N VAL A 47 -9.54 1.18 -2.09
CA VAL A 47 -10.67 0.78 -2.97
C VAL A 47 -11.99 1.43 -2.56
N TRP A 48 -12.11 1.91 -1.32
CA TRP A 48 -13.33 2.51 -0.77
C TRP A 48 -13.40 4.03 -0.94
N VAL A 49 -12.27 4.69 -1.21
CA VAL A 49 -12.22 6.14 -1.51
C VAL A 49 -12.97 6.38 -2.82
N SER A 50 -13.79 7.44 -2.91
CA SER A 50 -14.54 7.74 -4.13
C SER A 50 -13.67 8.32 -5.25
N ASP A 51 -14.14 8.20 -6.50
CA ASP A 51 -13.44 8.80 -7.65
C ASP A 51 -13.47 10.34 -7.55
N GLU A 52 -14.55 10.92 -7.01
CA GLU A 52 -14.66 12.36 -6.77
C GLU A 52 -13.62 12.85 -5.76
N GLU A 53 -13.35 12.08 -4.72
CA GLU A 53 -12.31 12.42 -3.73
C GLU A 53 -10.92 12.43 -4.38
N PHE A 54 -10.57 11.43 -5.19
CA PHE A 54 -9.30 11.44 -5.92
C PHE A 54 -9.24 12.53 -7.01
N ALA A 55 -10.35 12.78 -7.70
CA ALA A 55 -10.44 13.83 -8.72
C ALA A 55 -10.26 15.24 -8.10
N ALA A 56 -10.65 15.44 -6.83
CA ALA A 56 -10.40 16.69 -6.11
C ALA A 56 -8.89 16.97 -5.92
N TYR A 57 -8.04 15.95 -5.96
CA TYR A 57 -6.58 16.07 -5.98
C TYR A 57 -5.99 16.16 -7.41
N GLY A 58 -6.84 16.22 -8.44
CA GLY A 58 -6.44 16.42 -9.83
C GLY A 58 -6.11 15.15 -10.61
N LEU A 59 -6.45 13.97 -10.10
CA LEU A 59 -6.28 12.72 -10.86
C LEU A 59 -7.34 12.62 -11.97
N SER A 60 -6.92 12.14 -13.14
CA SER A 60 -7.85 11.75 -14.20
C SER A 60 -8.48 10.38 -13.88
N PRO A 61 -9.62 10.01 -14.49
CA PRO A 61 -10.22 8.69 -14.31
C PRO A 61 -9.25 7.54 -14.60
N GLU A 62 -8.38 7.68 -15.61
CA GLU A 62 -7.35 6.70 -15.93
C GLU A 62 -6.29 6.62 -14.83
N GLY A 63 -5.86 7.76 -14.29
CA GLY A 63 -4.91 7.81 -13.18
C GLY A 63 -5.49 7.22 -11.88
N ILE A 64 -6.80 7.38 -11.63
CA ILE A 64 -7.49 6.74 -10.51
C ILE A 64 -7.51 5.22 -10.69
N ALA A 65 -7.83 4.74 -11.89
CA ALA A 65 -7.82 3.31 -12.19
C ALA A 65 -6.42 2.68 -12.06
N GLU A 66 -5.38 3.40 -12.49
CA GLU A 66 -3.98 3.01 -12.32
C GLU A 66 -3.60 2.96 -10.84
N LEU A 67 -3.92 4.00 -10.07
CA LEU A 67 -3.65 4.08 -8.62
C LEU A 67 -4.29 2.92 -7.87
N ARG A 68 -5.56 2.60 -8.17
CA ARG A 68 -6.28 1.49 -7.53
C ARG A 68 -5.67 0.13 -7.87
N ARG A 69 -5.27 -0.06 -9.13
CA ARG A 69 -4.61 -1.30 -9.54
C ARG A 69 -3.28 -1.48 -8.82
N TRP A 70 -2.47 -0.42 -8.77
CA TRP A 70 -1.21 -0.43 -8.05
C TRP A 70 -1.41 -0.76 -6.55
N ALA A 71 -2.38 -0.13 -5.89
CA ALA A 71 -2.66 -0.38 -4.48
C ALA A 71 -3.11 -1.83 -4.24
N LEU A 72 -3.95 -2.38 -5.12
CA LEU A 72 -4.43 -3.76 -5.05
C LEU A 72 -3.30 -4.77 -5.26
N GLU A 73 -2.45 -4.56 -6.27
CA GLU A 73 -1.31 -5.45 -6.54
C GLU A 73 -0.35 -5.51 -5.36
N TRP A 74 -0.10 -4.37 -4.71
CA TRP A 74 0.76 -4.30 -3.53
C TRP A 74 0.09 -4.90 -2.28
N GLU A 75 -1.19 -4.61 -2.03
CA GLU A 75 -1.96 -5.22 -0.94
C GLU A 75 -1.95 -6.75 -1.05
N SER A 76 -2.12 -7.29 -2.25
CA SER A 76 -2.12 -8.73 -2.50
C SER A 76 -0.74 -9.36 -2.30
N ASP A 77 0.34 -8.70 -2.73
CA ASP A 77 1.73 -9.14 -2.46
C ASP A 77 2.01 -9.19 -0.95
N LEU A 78 1.63 -8.14 -0.22
CA LEU A 78 1.76 -8.11 1.24
C LEU A 78 0.91 -9.20 1.90
N GLY A 79 -0.32 -9.42 1.42
CA GLY A 79 -1.20 -10.48 1.94
C GLY A 79 -0.59 -11.87 1.82
N LEU A 80 0.08 -12.17 0.69
CA LEU A 80 0.78 -13.44 0.49
C LEU A 80 1.99 -13.58 1.41
N ARG A 81 2.85 -12.55 1.49
CA ARG A 81 4.04 -12.56 2.34
C ARG A 81 3.70 -12.68 3.82
N ILE A 82 2.69 -11.93 4.28
CA ILE A 82 2.20 -12.03 5.65
C ILE A 82 1.69 -13.45 5.90
N LEU A 83 0.87 -14.03 5.02
CA LEU A 83 0.39 -15.39 5.18
C LEU A 83 1.53 -16.42 5.24
N GLU A 84 2.54 -16.29 4.38
CA GLU A 84 3.74 -17.14 4.39
C GLU A 84 4.49 -17.05 5.73
N ASP A 85 4.66 -15.85 6.30
CA ASP A 85 5.29 -15.65 7.61
C ASP A 85 4.48 -16.30 8.77
N TYR A 86 3.15 -16.41 8.64
CA TYR A 86 2.30 -17.09 9.63
C TYR A 86 2.32 -18.63 9.50
N ASP A 87 2.61 -19.16 8.30
CA ASP A 87 2.63 -20.60 8.01
C ASP A 87 4.02 -21.23 8.26
N GLU A 88 5.07 -20.43 8.52
CA GLU A 88 6.34 -20.95 9.02
C GLU A 88 6.12 -21.53 10.44
N PRO A 89 6.19 -22.87 10.63
CA PRO A 89 6.20 -23.41 11.97
C PRO A 89 7.44 -22.85 12.67
N GLU A 90 7.26 -22.20 13.83
CA GLU A 90 8.34 -22.02 14.80
C GLU A 90 9.00 -23.40 14.91
N ASP A 91 10.22 -23.52 14.39
CA ASP A 91 11.02 -24.71 14.57
C ASP A 91 11.01 -25.00 16.08
N ALA A 92 10.30 -26.07 16.44
CA ALA A 92 10.32 -26.63 17.77
C ALA A 92 11.73 -27.18 17.97
N ASP A 93 12.65 -26.29 18.36
CA ASP A 93 13.92 -26.64 18.97
C ASP A 93 13.60 -27.37 20.28
N ASP A 94 13.68 -28.71 20.25
CA ASP A 94 13.82 -29.61 21.41
C ASP A 94 15.11 -30.43 21.26
#